data_AF-A0A930ZFH3-F1
#
_entry.id   AF-A0A930ZFH3-F1
#
_cell.length_a   1.000
_cell.length_b   1.000
_cell.length_c   1.000
_cell.angle_alpha   90.00
_cell.angle_beta   90.00
_cell.angle_gamma   90.00
#
_symmetry.space_group_name_H-M   'P 1'
#
loop_
_entity.id
_entity.type
_entity.pdbx_description
1 polymer ?
#
loop_
_entity_poly.entity_id
_entity_poly.type
_entity_poly.pdbx_seq_one_letter_code
_entity_poly.pdbx_strand_id
1 'polypeptide(L)'
;MESGTFPDLEPWSLAREYVRERAQGTAYENAVVRLWHSPGGLFYEFKEFPAAFYARLGPVSGEYLSESEAKELVWEALAMAKEHADLNMFYTPYLMQSDQDFYMAYTLDQERVERGEARYALPLFMRLQNEGSLTVLMRLEGEYLRFKLPKGQPVLRGLRA
;
A
#
# COMPACT_ATOMS: atom_id res chain seq x y z
N MET A 1 25.30 -5.07 -4.42
CA MET A 1 23.92 -5.05 -4.93
C MET A 1 23.65 -6.44 -5.49
N GLU A 2 23.00 -7.32 -4.74
CA GLU A 2 22.50 -8.56 -5.31
C GLU A 2 21.36 -8.19 -6.25
N SER A 3 21.58 -8.36 -7.55
CA SER A 3 20.53 -8.21 -8.55
C SER A 3 19.59 -9.40 -8.41
N GLY A 4 18.65 -9.32 -7.47
CA GLY A 4 17.52 -10.25 -7.43
C GLY A 4 16.78 -10.14 -8.75
N THR A 5 16.79 -11.19 -9.56
CA THR A 5 15.91 -11.31 -10.72
C THR A 5 14.46 -11.12 -10.24
N PHE A 6 13.75 -10.16 -10.84
CA PHE A 6 12.33 -9.97 -10.57
C PHE A 6 11.58 -11.27 -10.85
N PRO A 7 10.60 -11.65 -10.01
CA PRO A 7 9.81 -12.84 -10.26
C PRO A 7 9.08 -12.70 -11.61
N ASP A 8 9.00 -13.79 -12.37
CA ASP A 8 8.13 -13.85 -13.54
C ASP A 8 6.66 -13.78 -13.08
N LEU A 9 5.96 -12.74 -13.52
CA LEU A 9 4.58 -12.47 -13.16
C LEU A 9 3.61 -12.69 -14.32
N GLU A 10 4.07 -13.21 -15.46
CA GLU A 10 3.18 -13.61 -16.57
C GLU A 10 2.00 -14.47 -16.09
N PRO A 11 2.16 -15.46 -15.17
CA PRO A 11 1.05 -16.26 -14.67
C PRO A 11 -0.02 -15.46 -13.92
N TRP A 12 0.32 -14.28 -13.39
CA TRP A 12 -0.57 -13.43 -12.60
C TRP A 12 -1.17 -12.27 -13.42
N SER A 13 -0.81 -12.15 -14.70
CA SER A 13 -1.28 -11.10 -15.60
C SER A 13 -2.81 -11.02 -15.68
N LEU A 14 -3.48 -12.15 -15.92
CA LEU A 14 -4.94 -12.25 -15.99
C LEU A 14 -5.61 -11.87 -14.67
N ALA A 15 -5.05 -12.31 -13.54
CA ALA A 15 -5.58 -11.97 -12.23
C ALA A 15 -5.47 -10.46 -11.96
N ARG A 16 -4.34 -9.84 -12.32
CA ARG A 16 -4.11 -8.40 -12.21
C ARG A 16 -5.08 -7.61 -13.09
N GLU A 17 -5.26 -8.02 -14.35
CA GLU A 17 -6.20 -7.40 -15.27
C GLU A 17 -7.62 -7.46 -14.75
N TYR A 18 -8.08 -8.65 -14.32
CA TYR A 18 -9.40 -8.83 -13.76
C TYR A 18 -9.67 -7.93 -12.56
N VAL A 19 -8.75 -7.88 -11.58
CA VAL A 19 -8.95 -7.05 -10.38
C VAL A 19 -8.87 -5.56 -10.70
N ARG A 20 -8.00 -5.15 -11.63
CA ARG A 20 -7.91 -3.76 -12.09
C ARG A 20 -9.20 -3.34 -12.78
N GLU A 21 -9.75 -4.16 -13.68
CA GLU A 21 -11.03 -3.93 -14.35
C GLU A 21 -12.19 -3.78 -13.35
N ARG A 22 -12.22 -4.62 -12.30
CA ARG A 22 -13.25 -4.54 -11.26
C ARG A 22 -13.12 -3.30 -10.37
N ALA A 23 -11.90 -2.84 -10.13
CA ALA A 23 -11.62 -1.62 -9.38
C ALA A 23 -11.72 -0.34 -10.25
N GLN A 24 -12.00 -0.45 -11.57
CA GLN A 24 -12.15 0.71 -12.44
C GLN A 24 -13.20 1.67 -11.88
N GLY A 25 -12.81 2.93 -11.81
CA GLY A 25 -13.53 4.01 -11.15
C GLY A 25 -12.66 5.25 -11.10
N THR A 26 -12.63 5.94 -9.97
CA THR A 26 -11.78 7.11 -9.79
C THR A 26 -10.32 6.66 -9.70
N ALA A 27 -9.47 7.28 -10.52
CA ALA A 27 -8.03 7.07 -10.50
C ALA A 27 -7.35 8.22 -9.75
N TYR A 28 -6.40 7.85 -8.89
CA TYR A 28 -5.53 8.74 -8.15
C TYR A 28 -4.09 8.39 -8.48
N GLU A 29 -3.25 9.39 -8.61
CA GLU A 29 -1.85 9.18 -8.97
C GLU A 29 -0.97 10.16 -8.20
N ASN A 30 0.18 9.69 -7.73
CA ASN A 30 1.26 10.54 -7.25
C ASN A 30 2.58 10.05 -7.85
N ALA A 31 3.72 10.59 -7.44
CA ALA A 31 4.99 10.23 -8.07
C ALA A 31 5.37 8.74 -7.96
N VAL A 32 4.84 8.00 -6.98
CA VAL A 32 5.24 6.62 -6.67
C VAL A 32 4.18 5.59 -7.10
N VAL A 33 2.90 5.88 -6.88
CA VAL A 33 1.81 4.91 -7.06
C VAL A 33 0.69 5.42 -7.97
N ARG A 34 0.00 4.47 -8.60
CA ARG A 34 -1.34 4.64 -9.18
C ARG A 34 -2.34 3.84 -8.39
N LEU A 35 -3.48 4.44 -8.07
CA LEU A 35 -4.54 3.81 -7.30
C LEU A 35 -5.88 4.02 -8.00
N TRP A 36 -6.65 2.95 -8.17
CA TRP A 36 -8.00 2.95 -8.69
C TRP A 36 -8.95 2.49 -7.60
N HIS A 37 -10.07 3.20 -7.48
CA HIS A 37 -11.10 2.90 -6.49
C HIS A 37 -12.49 3.04 -7.08
N SER A 38 -13.33 2.05 -6.80
CA SER A 38 -14.74 2.03 -7.16
C SER A 38 -15.54 1.24 -6.11
N PRO A 39 -16.88 1.23 -6.18
CA PRO A 39 -17.68 0.34 -5.34
C PRO A 39 -17.33 -1.15 -5.53
N GLY A 40 -16.69 -1.51 -6.65
CA GLY A 40 -16.23 -2.86 -6.96
C GLY A 40 -14.91 -3.25 -6.31
N GLY A 41 -14.12 -2.28 -5.81
CA GLY A 41 -12.87 -2.56 -5.14
C GLY A 41 -11.85 -1.42 -5.14
N LEU A 42 -10.66 -1.76 -4.67
CA LEU A 42 -9.47 -0.92 -4.68
C LEU A 42 -8.31 -1.69 -5.30
N PHE A 43 -7.57 -1.04 -6.17
CA PHE A 43 -6.36 -1.55 -6.79
C PHE A 43 -5.28 -0.47 -6.73
N TYR A 44 -4.05 -0.81 -6.38
CA TYR A 44 -2.91 0.08 -6.58
C TYR A 44 -1.70 -0.68 -7.08
N GLU A 45 -0.83 0.03 -7.80
CA GLU A 45 0.47 -0.46 -8.28
C GLU A 45 1.54 0.61 -8.09
N PHE A 46 2.79 0.17 -7.90
CA PHE A 46 3.96 1.04 -7.98
C PHE A 46 4.32 1.29 -9.45
N LYS A 47 4.59 2.55 -9.80
CA LYS A 47 4.86 2.92 -11.21
C LYS A 47 6.15 2.32 -11.75
N GLU A 48 7.21 2.37 -10.94
CA GLU A 48 8.53 1.82 -11.31
C GLU A 48 8.55 0.29 -11.19
N PHE A 49 7.66 -0.29 -10.37
CA PHE A 49 7.56 -1.73 -10.17
C PHE A 49 6.09 -2.20 -10.21
N PRO A 50 5.45 -2.26 -11.40
CA PRO A 50 4.05 -2.68 -11.51
C PRO A 50 3.77 -4.12 -11.05
N ALA A 51 4.84 -4.89 -10.87
CA ALA A 51 4.88 -6.19 -10.21
C ALA A 51 4.43 -6.13 -8.73
N ALA A 52 4.77 -5.03 -8.05
CA ALA A 52 4.30 -4.73 -6.72
C ALA A 52 2.93 -4.05 -6.84
N PHE A 53 1.87 -4.86 -6.78
CA PHE A 53 0.50 -4.36 -6.75
C PHE A 53 -0.28 -4.98 -5.60
N TYR A 54 -1.40 -4.35 -5.27
CA TYR A 54 -2.37 -4.89 -4.34
C TYR A 54 -3.77 -4.64 -4.87
N ALA A 55 -4.65 -5.60 -4.61
CA ALA A 55 -6.06 -5.48 -4.93
C ALA A 55 -6.94 -5.97 -3.79
N ARG A 56 -8.08 -5.32 -3.63
CA ARG A 56 -9.19 -5.79 -2.82
C ARG A 56 -10.48 -5.60 -3.60
N LEU A 57 -11.24 -6.68 -3.76
CA LEU A 57 -12.57 -6.63 -4.35
C LEU A 57 -13.65 -6.40 -3.30
N GLY A 58 -14.77 -5.85 -3.74
CA GLY A 58 -15.93 -5.54 -2.91
C GLY A 58 -15.89 -4.13 -2.34
N PRO A 59 -16.89 -3.77 -1.51
CA PRO A 59 -17.04 -2.42 -1.01
C PRO A 59 -15.82 -1.98 -0.20
N VAL A 60 -15.21 -0.89 -0.64
CA VAL A 60 -14.10 -0.21 0.01
C VAL A 60 -14.47 1.27 0.12
N SER A 61 -14.18 1.89 1.26
CA SER A 61 -14.35 3.32 1.45
C SER A 61 -13.00 3.96 1.74
N GLY A 62 -12.73 5.06 1.03
CA GLY A 62 -11.62 5.96 1.32
C GLY A 62 -12.13 7.21 2.02
N GLU A 63 -11.25 7.90 2.72
CA GLU A 63 -11.52 9.23 3.28
C GLU A 63 -10.35 10.17 3.02
N TYR A 64 -10.68 11.44 2.84
CA TYR A 64 -9.68 12.49 2.78
C TYR A 64 -9.27 12.89 4.19
N LEU A 65 -7.97 13.07 4.37
CA LEU A 65 -7.34 13.54 5.61
C LEU A 65 -6.68 14.89 5.35
N SER A 66 -6.75 15.73 6.37
CA SER A 66 -5.90 16.91 6.52
C SER A 66 -4.44 16.50 6.76
N GLU A 67 -3.54 17.46 6.62
CA GLU A 67 -2.11 17.25 6.93
C GLU A 67 -1.89 16.82 8.40
N SER A 68 -2.68 17.35 9.34
CA SER A 68 -2.56 17.00 10.76
C SER A 68 -2.96 15.56 11.02
N GLU A 69 -4.12 15.14 10.50
CA GLU A 69 -4.61 13.76 10.63
C GLU A 69 -3.65 12.76 9.96
N ALA A 70 -3.06 13.14 8.81
CA ALA A 70 -2.06 12.32 8.16
C ALA A 70 -0.77 12.18 9.00
N LYS A 71 -0.35 13.24 9.72
CA LYS A 71 0.83 13.20 10.61
C LYS A 71 0.60 12.26 11.79
N GLU A 72 -0.57 12.38 12.43
CA GLU A 72 -0.99 11.49 13.52
C GLU A 72 -0.98 10.04 13.05
N LEU A 73 -1.55 9.75 11.89
CA LEU A 73 -1.55 8.40 11.32
C LEU A 73 -0.13 7.87 11.04
N VAL A 74 0.78 8.70 10.55
CA VAL A 74 2.19 8.31 10.33
C VAL A 74 2.90 8.01 11.66
N TRP A 75 2.62 8.79 12.70
CA TRP A 75 3.17 8.55 14.04
C TRP A 75 2.67 7.23 14.62
N GLU A 76 1.36 6.97 14.53
CA GLU A 76 0.76 5.70 14.92
C GLU A 76 1.37 4.53 14.14
N ALA A 77 1.51 4.67 12.82
CA ALA A 77 2.09 3.63 11.97
C ALA A 77 3.53 3.29 12.38
N LEU A 78 4.37 4.30 12.64
CA LEU A 78 5.73 4.11 13.11
C LEU A 78 5.79 3.44 14.49
N ALA A 79 4.88 3.78 15.40
CA ALA A 79 4.77 3.12 16.69
C ALA A 79 4.37 1.64 16.53
N MET A 80 3.33 1.36 15.74
CA MET A 80 2.88 -0.02 15.46
C MET A 80 3.95 -0.86 14.77
N ALA A 81 4.78 -0.25 13.90
CA ALA A 81 5.87 -0.95 13.24
C ALA A 81 6.94 -1.46 14.22
N LYS A 82 7.14 -0.77 15.36
CA LYS A 82 8.04 -1.25 16.42
C LYS A 82 7.46 -2.43 17.19
N GLU A 83 6.13 -2.54 17.24
CA GLU A 83 5.39 -3.57 17.97
C GLU A 83 4.97 -4.79 17.12
N HIS A 84 5.47 -4.94 15.88
CA HIS A 84 5.21 -6.06 14.94
C HIS A 84 4.26 -5.80 13.74
N ALA A 85 3.82 -4.57 13.48
CA ALA A 85 3.10 -4.28 12.21
C ALA A 85 4.07 -4.21 11.02
N ASP A 86 3.67 -4.70 9.84
CA ASP A 86 4.44 -4.45 8.62
C ASP A 86 4.15 -3.04 8.10
N LEU A 87 5.18 -2.24 7.84
CA LEU A 87 5.07 -0.88 7.39
C LEU A 87 5.99 -0.65 6.20
N ASN A 88 5.43 -0.09 5.12
CA ASN A 88 6.20 0.46 4.01
C ASN A 88 5.84 1.93 3.86
N MET A 89 6.83 2.81 3.82
CA MET A 89 6.68 4.24 3.58
C MET A 89 7.66 4.68 2.49
N PHE A 90 7.19 5.51 1.58
CA PHE A 90 8.01 6.10 0.52
C PHE A 90 7.88 7.63 0.61
N TYR A 91 8.99 8.30 0.89
CA TYR A 91 9.06 9.73 1.13
C TYR A 91 9.35 10.53 -0.14
N THR A 92 10.06 9.93 -1.10
CA THR A 92 10.49 10.58 -2.33
C THR A 92 10.00 9.79 -3.56
N PRO A 93 10.05 10.38 -4.76
CA PRO A 93 9.80 9.67 -6.00
C PRO A 93 10.84 8.59 -6.31
N TYR A 94 12.02 8.65 -5.70
CA TYR A 94 13.14 7.77 -5.99
C TYR A 94 12.98 6.47 -5.21
N LEU A 95 12.50 5.41 -5.85
CA LEU A 95 12.14 4.21 -5.11
C LEU A 95 13.41 3.50 -4.57
N MET A 96 13.62 3.60 -3.26
CA MET A 96 14.68 2.89 -2.52
C MET A 96 16.11 3.14 -3.04
N GLN A 97 16.39 4.30 -3.63
CA GLN A 97 17.74 4.64 -4.13
C GLN A 97 18.68 5.04 -2.98
N SER A 98 18.13 5.57 -1.89
CA SER A 98 18.80 5.93 -0.64
C SER A 98 17.93 5.53 0.57
N ASP A 99 18.57 5.34 1.73
CA ASP A 99 17.85 5.11 2.99
C ASP A 99 16.90 6.27 3.34
N GLN A 100 17.13 7.48 2.84
CA GLN A 100 16.25 8.63 3.07
C GLN A 100 14.95 8.61 2.25
N ASP A 101 14.88 7.76 1.22
CA ASP A 101 13.76 7.70 0.30
C ASP A 101 12.58 6.90 0.85
N PHE A 102 12.83 6.01 1.82
CA PHE A 102 11.85 5.06 2.28
C PHE A 102 12.10 4.61 3.72
N TYR A 103 11.09 3.98 4.30
CA TYR A 103 11.24 3.16 5.49
C TYR A 103 10.39 1.91 5.34
N MET A 104 10.99 0.76 5.60
CA MET A 104 10.32 -0.53 5.56
C MET A 104 10.63 -1.30 6.82
N ALA A 105 9.59 -1.85 7.45
CA ALA A 105 9.72 -2.74 8.59
C ALA A 105 8.73 -3.89 8.37
N TYR A 106 9.22 -5.11 8.21
CA TYR A 106 8.39 -6.28 7.92
C TYR A 106 8.98 -7.55 8.53
N THR A 107 8.15 -8.55 8.73
CA THR A 107 8.59 -9.86 9.23
C THR A 107 8.77 -10.84 8.06
N LEU A 108 9.97 -11.39 7.92
CA LEU A 108 10.31 -12.42 6.93
C LEU A 108 10.88 -13.63 7.67
N ASP A 109 10.31 -14.81 7.49
CA ASP A 109 10.78 -16.06 8.11
C ASP A 109 11.01 -15.96 9.63
N GLN A 110 10.10 -15.28 10.34
CA GLN A 110 10.16 -14.98 11.78
C GLN A 110 11.21 -13.95 12.20
N GLU A 111 12.05 -13.47 11.27
CA GLU A 111 12.98 -12.39 11.51
C GLU A 111 12.36 -11.03 11.22
N ARG A 112 12.63 -10.06 12.09
CA ARG A 112 12.23 -8.68 11.86
C ARG A 112 13.27 -7.99 11.00
N VAL A 113 12.87 -7.55 9.82
CA VAL A 113 13.71 -6.79 8.90
C VAL A 113 13.30 -5.33 8.94
N GLU A 114 14.29 -4.44 9.12
CA GLU A 114 14.13 -3.00 9.01
C GLU A 114 15.12 -2.46 7.96
N ARG A 115 14.64 -1.55 7.10
CA ARG A 115 15.40 -0.94 6.01
C ARG A 115 14.98 0.53 5.83
N GLY A 116 15.94 1.38 5.45
CA GLY A 116 15.72 2.82 5.28
C GLY A 116 15.63 3.59 6.60
N GLU A 117 15.31 4.89 6.52
CA GLU A 117 15.29 5.83 7.64
C GLU A 117 13.84 6.15 8.07
N ALA A 118 13.48 5.76 9.30
CA ALA A 118 12.20 6.12 9.89
C ALA A 118 12.10 7.63 10.16
N ARG A 119 11.20 8.31 9.46
CA ARG A 119 11.00 9.76 9.58
C ARG A 119 9.54 10.08 9.90
N TYR A 120 9.35 11.09 10.74
CA TYR A 120 8.05 11.70 11.02
C TYR A 120 7.53 12.61 9.89
N ALA A 121 8.17 12.55 8.72
CA ALA A 121 7.73 13.27 7.53
C ALA A 121 6.54 12.56 6.89
N LEU A 122 5.66 13.33 6.24
CA LEU A 122 4.52 12.77 5.52
C LEU A 122 4.99 12.09 4.24
N PRO A 123 4.75 10.78 4.08
CA PRO A 123 5.19 10.05 2.90
C PRO A 123 4.30 10.36 1.69
N LEU A 124 4.83 10.10 0.49
CA LEU A 124 4.02 10.03 -0.73
C LEU A 124 3.07 8.83 -0.67
N PHE A 125 3.55 7.72 -0.12
CA PHE A 125 2.76 6.51 0.04
C PHE A 125 3.12 5.79 1.33
N MET A 126 2.11 5.31 2.05
CA MET A 126 2.29 4.43 3.19
C MET A 126 1.35 3.23 3.09
N ARG A 127 1.88 2.07 3.45
CA ARG A 127 1.17 0.81 3.59
C ARG A 127 1.48 0.24 4.97
N LEU A 128 0.52 0.33 5.87
CA LEU A 128 0.60 -0.25 7.22
C LEU A 128 -0.28 -1.50 7.28
N GLN A 129 0.28 -2.61 7.70
CA GLN A 129 -0.40 -3.89 7.82
C GLN A 129 -0.22 -4.44 9.24
N ASN A 130 -1.33 -4.64 9.94
CA ASN A 130 -1.35 -5.31 11.25
C ASN A 130 -2.23 -6.57 11.19
N GLU A 131 -2.48 -7.26 12.31
CA GLU A 131 -3.25 -8.52 12.33
C GLU A 131 -4.67 -8.38 11.76
N GLY A 132 -5.32 -7.23 11.98
CA GLY A 132 -6.73 -7.02 11.63
C GLY A 132 -6.98 -6.19 10.39
N SER A 133 -5.97 -5.49 9.85
CA SER A 133 -6.19 -4.53 8.77
C SER A 133 -4.96 -4.22 7.92
N LEU A 134 -5.23 -3.67 6.74
CA LEU A 134 -4.29 -3.00 5.87
C LEU A 134 -4.76 -1.55 5.72
N THR A 135 -3.96 -0.61 6.19
CA THR A 135 -4.14 0.82 5.97
C THR A 135 -3.24 1.29 4.84
N VAL A 136 -3.82 1.99 3.88
CA VAL A 136 -3.11 2.67 2.80
C VAL A 136 -3.31 4.17 2.99
N LEU A 137 -2.24 4.93 2.91
CA LEU A 137 -2.25 6.39 2.85
C LEU A 137 -1.53 6.82 1.59
N MET A 138 -2.15 7.68 0.81
CA MET A 138 -1.59 8.23 -0.42
C MET A 138 -1.66 9.74 -0.36
N ARG A 139 -0.53 10.41 -0.61
CA ARG A 139 -0.50 11.86 -0.76
C ARG A 139 -0.98 12.25 -2.16
N LEU A 140 -1.84 13.25 -2.21
CA LEU A 140 -2.30 13.96 -3.41
C LEU A 140 -1.82 15.43 -3.35
N GLU A 141 -2.25 16.26 -4.30
CA GLU A 141 -1.94 17.69 -4.30
C GLU A 141 -2.69 18.41 -3.16
N GLY A 142 -2.01 18.63 -2.04
CA GLY A 142 -2.55 19.40 -0.90
C GLY A 142 -3.44 18.60 0.06
N GLU A 143 -3.68 17.32 -0.20
CA GLU A 143 -4.52 16.45 0.62
C GLU A 143 -3.99 15.01 0.67
N TYR A 144 -4.57 14.20 1.56
CA TYR A 144 -4.18 12.81 1.77
C TYR A 144 -5.40 11.91 1.66
N LEU A 145 -5.27 10.80 0.96
CA LEU A 145 -6.31 9.79 0.81
C LEU A 145 -5.96 8.56 1.65
N ARG A 146 -6.84 8.19 2.58
CA ARG A 146 -6.69 7.00 3.43
C ARG A 146 -7.71 5.94 3.08
N PHE A 147 -7.26 4.68 3.00
CA PHE A 147 -8.12 3.51 2.99
C PHE A 147 -7.77 2.60 4.16
N LYS A 148 -8.78 2.14 4.91
CA LYS A 148 -8.62 1.11 5.96
C LYS A 148 -9.36 -0.16 5.53
N LEU A 149 -8.61 -1.20 5.26
CA LEU A 149 -9.10 -2.44 4.64
C LEU A 149 -9.03 -3.58 5.67
N PRO A 150 -10.15 -4.18 6.10
CA PRO A 150 -10.11 -5.24 7.11
C PRO A 150 -9.45 -6.51 6.55
N LYS A 151 -8.53 -7.13 7.26
CA LYS A 151 -7.94 -8.42 6.85
C LYS A 151 -9.00 -9.52 6.88
N GLY A 152 -8.89 -10.47 5.95
CA GLY A 152 -9.90 -11.48 5.67
C GLY A 152 -10.62 -11.23 4.35
N GLN A 153 -10.98 -12.31 3.65
CA GLN A 153 -11.75 -12.22 2.41
C GLN A 153 -13.19 -11.78 2.73
N PRO A 154 -13.76 -10.79 2.01
CA PRO A 154 -15.13 -10.95 1.60
C PRO A 154 -15.12 -12.14 0.64
N VAL A 155 -15.36 -13.36 1.16
CA VAL A 155 -15.72 -14.49 0.30
C VAL A 155 -16.86 -13.97 -0.56
N LEU A 156 -16.71 -14.02 -1.89
CA LEU A 156 -17.77 -13.67 -2.83
C LEU A 156 -19.06 -14.28 -2.28
N ARG A 157 -20.00 -13.44 -1.81
CA ARG A 157 -21.33 -13.92 -1.40
C ARG A 157 -21.90 -14.65 -2.59
N GLY A 158 -21.84 -15.99 -2.61
CA GLY A 158 -22.38 -16.78 -3.72
C GLY A 158 -21.57 -17.98 -4.22
N LEU A 159 -20.34 -18.24 -3.76
CA LEU A 159 -19.72 -19.55 -4.04
C LEU A 159 -20.36 -20.62 -3.14
N ARG A 160 -21.48 -21.16 -3.60
CA ARG A 160 -21.95 -22.48 -3.16
C ARG A 160 -21.15 -23.51 -3.94
N ALA A 161 -20.57 -24.46 -3.21
CA ALA A 161 -19.99 -25.68 -3.74
C ALA A 161 -21.06 -26.53 -4.45
#